data_AF-A0A5S3RRE7-F1
#
_entry.id   AF-A0A5S3RRE7-F1
#
_cell.length_a   1.000
_cell.length_b   1.000
_cell.length_c   1.000
_cell.angle_alpha   90.00
_cell.angle_beta   90.00
_cell.angle_gamma   90.00
#
_symmetry.space_group_name_H-M   'P 1'
#
loop_
_entity.id
_entity.type
_entity.pdbx_description
1 polymer ?
#
loop_
_entity_poly.entity_id
_entity_poly.type
_entity_poly.pdbx_seq_one_letter_code
_entity_poly.pdbx_strand_id
1 'polypeptide(L)'
;MNQELVKEYQANIPYTDDFVLGRAAYNAVYCIVGKYGEKKAVITNVSRKHKVSAYELKILIDIAIPNEFFILRAAKAKKRHEASFYKPETIKPISESKKDIGKQAISGIREMFANGKNDYLQST
;
A
#
# COMPACT_ATOMS: atom_id res chain seq x y z
N MET A 1 8.92 -11.29 13.43
CA MET A 1 10.28 -11.07 12.87
C MET A 1 10.74 -12.40 12.30
N ASN A 2 11.05 -12.50 11.00
CA ASN A 2 11.42 -13.77 10.38
C ASN A 2 12.93 -14.05 10.57
N GLN A 3 13.31 -14.53 11.75
CA GLN A 3 14.72 -14.73 12.12
C GLN A 3 15.41 -15.81 11.28
N GLU A 4 14.68 -16.83 10.83
CA GLU A 4 15.23 -17.92 10.01
C GLU A 4 15.64 -17.39 8.63
N LEU A 5 14.77 -16.62 7.99
CA LEU A 5 15.06 -16.01 6.69
C LEU A 5 16.24 -15.02 6.73
N VAL A 6 16.39 -14.30 7.84
CA VAL A 6 17.56 -13.42 8.04
C VAL A 6 18.85 -14.25 8.08
N LYS A 7 18.87 -15.35 8.82
CA LYS A 7 20.04 -16.23 8.91
C LYS A 7 20.37 -16.86 7.56
N GLU A 8 19.36 -17.30 6.82
CA GLU A 8 19.51 -17.85 5.47
C GLU A 8 20.19 -16.84 4.53
N TYR A 9 19.66 -15.63 4.44
CA TYR A 9 20.25 -14.61 3.55
C TYR A 9 21.60 -14.09 4.05
N GLN A 10 21.85 -14.10 5.36
CA GLN A 10 23.19 -13.79 5.89
C GLN A 10 24.22 -14.86 5.54
N ALA A 11 23.83 -16.13 5.47
CA ALA A 11 24.70 -17.22 5.04
C ALA A 11 25.05 -17.15 3.54
N ASN A 12 24.22 -16.48 2.74
CA ASN A 12 24.46 -16.25 1.30
C ASN A 12 25.42 -15.10 1.00
N ILE A 13 25.88 -14.35 2.02
CA ILE A 13 26.85 -13.27 1.81
C ILE A 13 28.18 -13.91 1.37
N PRO A 14 28.71 -13.56 0.18
CA PRO A 14 29.96 -14.14 -0.29
C PRO A 14 31.12 -13.70 0.60
N TYR A 15 32.15 -14.55 0.67
CA TYR A 15 33.36 -14.24 1.41
C TYR A 15 34.03 -12.97 0.85
N THR A 16 34.50 -12.11 1.75
CA THR A 16 35.21 -10.87 1.44
C THR A 16 36.39 -10.74 2.39
N ASP A 17 37.53 -10.29 1.87
CA ASP A 17 38.73 -10.04 2.67
C ASP A 17 38.57 -8.79 3.56
N ASP A 18 37.62 -7.91 3.24
CA ASP A 18 37.25 -6.78 4.09
C ASP A 18 36.23 -7.22 5.14
N PHE A 19 36.72 -7.53 6.33
CA PHE A 19 35.90 -7.89 7.49
C PHE A 19 34.84 -6.82 7.85
N VAL A 20 35.14 -5.54 7.67
CA VAL A 20 34.21 -4.44 7.99
C VAL A 20 33.07 -4.43 6.99
N LEU A 21 33.37 -4.63 5.70
CA LEU A 21 32.38 -4.78 4.64
C LEU A 21 31.49 -6.01 4.86
N GLY A 22 32.07 -7.17 5.22
CA GLY A 22 31.30 -8.36 5.55
C GLY A 22 30.35 -8.15 6.74
N ARG A 23 30.82 -7.49 7.80
CA ARG A 23 29.98 -7.13 8.96
C ARG A 23 28.90 -6.11 8.60
N ALA A 24 29.19 -5.16 7.73
CA ALA A 24 28.22 -4.20 7.22
C ALA A 24 27.11 -4.91 6.42
N ALA A 25 27.47 -5.85 5.54
CA ALA A 25 26.51 -6.67 4.79
C ALA A 25 25.61 -7.48 5.73
N TYR A 26 26.18 -8.12 6.75
CA TYR A 26 25.42 -8.89 7.75
C TYR A 26 24.36 -8.05 8.45
N ASN A 27 24.73 -6.83 8.87
CA ASN A 27 23.82 -5.87 9.49
C ASN A 27 22.76 -5.34 8.51
N ALA A 28 23.14 -5.10 7.25
CA ALA A 28 22.22 -4.62 6.23
C ALA A 28 21.14 -5.65 5.92
N VAL A 29 21.49 -6.94 5.80
CA VAL A 29 20.51 -8.03 5.61
C VAL A 29 19.51 -8.08 6.77
N TYR A 30 19.99 -8.03 8.03
CA TYR A 30 19.10 -7.97 9.20
C TYR A 30 18.15 -6.78 9.15
N CYS A 31 18.63 -5.59 8.78
CA CYS A 31 17.79 -4.39 8.66
C CYS A 31 16.77 -4.50 7.52
N ILE A 32 17.15 -5.04 6.35
CA ILE A 32 16.25 -5.17 5.19
C ILE A 32 15.17 -6.22 5.44
N VAL A 33 15.58 -7.38 5.97
CA VAL A 33 14.75 -8.59 6.03
C VAL A 33 14.05 -8.71 7.38
N GLY A 34 14.78 -8.52 8.47
CA GLY A 34 14.26 -8.64 9.83
C GLY A 34 13.42 -7.44 10.26
N LYS A 35 13.84 -6.23 9.87
CA LYS A 35 13.15 -4.97 10.22
C LYS A 35 12.32 -4.37 9.09
N TYR A 36 12.24 -5.03 7.94
CA TYR A 36 11.56 -4.50 6.76
C TYR A 36 12.07 -3.09 6.39
N GLY A 37 13.38 -2.86 6.45
CA GLY A 37 14.00 -1.62 5.99
C GLY A 37 13.97 -1.50 4.46
N GLU A 38 13.83 -0.28 3.94
CA GLU A 38 13.94 -0.03 2.50
C GLU A 38 15.40 -0.24 2.05
N LYS A 39 15.62 -1.03 0.98
CA LYS A 39 16.95 -1.47 0.53
C LYS A 39 17.92 -0.30 0.35
N LYS A 40 17.52 0.75 -0.38
CA LYS A 40 18.37 1.90 -0.70
C LYS A 40 18.73 2.71 0.56
N ALA A 41 17.76 2.98 1.41
CA ALA A 41 17.99 3.67 2.68
C ALA A 41 18.91 2.89 3.62
N VAL A 42 18.69 1.57 3.76
CA VAL A 42 19.56 0.72 4.59
C VAL A 42 20.98 0.71 4.08
N ILE A 43 21.21 0.51 2.77
CA ILE A 43 22.55 0.53 2.17
C ILE A 43 23.26 1.86 2.48
N THR A 44 22.57 2.98 2.28
CA THR A 44 23.11 4.32 2.51
C THR A 44 23.48 4.54 3.99
N ASN A 45 22.61 4.12 4.90
CA ASN A 45 22.83 4.34 6.34
C ASN A 45 23.92 3.42 6.89
N VAL A 46 23.93 2.15 6.47
CA VAL A 46 24.91 1.17 6.92
C VAL A 46 26.30 1.49 6.35
N SER A 47 26.41 1.87 5.07
CA SER A 47 27.69 2.26 4.47
C SER A 47 28.31 3.46 5.18
N ARG A 48 27.51 4.50 5.47
CA ARG A 48 27.95 5.69 6.23
C ARG A 48 28.38 5.37 7.66
N LYS A 49 27.67 4.45 8.32
CA LYS A 49 27.97 4.04 9.70
C LYS A 49 29.26 3.23 9.79
N HIS A 50 29.44 2.29 8.88
CA HIS A 50 30.58 1.38 8.86
C HIS A 50 31.78 1.90 8.04
N LYS A 51 31.63 3.06 7.38
CA LYS A 51 32.67 3.69 6.54
C LYS A 51 33.15 2.79 5.38
N VAL A 52 32.21 2.06 4.78
CA VAL A 52 32.47 1.17 3.63
C VAL A 52 31.84 1.72 2.36
N SER A 53 32.28 1.22 1.20
CA SER A 53 31.69 1.58 -0.08
C SER A 53 30.21 1.17 -0.15
N ALA A 54 29.34 2.11 -0.46
CA ALA A 54 27.92 1.82 -0.69
C ALA A 54 27.70 0.92 -1.91
N TYR A 55 28.60 1.01 -2.90
CA TYR A 55 28.53 0.21 -4.12
C TYR A 55 28.87 -1.26 -3.84
N GLU A 56 29.97 -1.52 -3.14
CA GLU A 56 30.37 -2.90 -2.78
C GLU A 56 29.35 -3.54 -1.84
N LEU A 57 28.87 -2.78 -0.85
CA LEU A 57 27.80 -3.22 0.04
C LEU A 57 26.52 -3.58 -0.73
N LYS A 58 26.16 -2.80 -1.75
CA LYS A 58 25.01 -3.10 -2.61
C LYS A 58 25.19 -4.44 -3.34
N ILE A 59 26.37 -4.69 -3.91
CA ILE A 59 26.66 -5.95 -4.61
C ILE A 59 26.50 -7.14 -3.68
N LEU A 60 27.05 -7.08 -2.47
CA LEU A 60 26.90 -8.16 -1.48
C LEU A 60 25.44 -8.42 -1.12
N ILE A 61 24.64 -7.36 -0.99
CA ILE A 61 23.20 -7.48 -0.69
C ILE A 61 22.41 -8.03 -1.87
N ASP A 62 22.76 -7.64 -3.10
CA ASP A 62 22.13 -8.14 -4.33
C ASP A 62 22.37 -9.64 -4.51
N ILE A 63 23.53 -10.15 -4.09
CA ILE A 63 23.86 -11.58 -4.10
C ILE A 63 23.13 -12.30 -2.95
N ALA A 64 23.17 -11.73 -1.74
CA ALA A 64 22.65 -12.37 -0.54
C ALA A 64 21.12 -12.50 -0.53
N ILE A 65 20.40 -11.50 -1.05
CA ILE A 65 18.94 -11.43 -0.98
C ILE A 65 18.34 -11.59 -2.39
N PRO A 66 17.58 -12.66 -2.66
CA PRO A 66 16.96 -12.89 -3.96
C PRO A 66 15.94 -11.78 -4.29
N ASN A 67 15.81 -11.44 -5.58
CA ASN A 67 14.89 -10.39 -6.03
C ASN A 67 13.42 -10.72 -5.71
N GLU A 68 13.09 -12.00 -5.69
CA GLU A 68 11.78 -12.56 -5.33
C GLU A 68 11.32 -12.06 -3.95
N PHE A 69 12.25 -11.91 -2.99
CA PHE A 69 11.93 -11.38 -1.66
C PHE A 69 11.31 -9.98 -1.75
N PHE A 70 11.91 -9.10 -2.58
CA PHE A 70 11.43 -7.72 -2.74
C PHE A 70 10.10 -7.67 -3.48
N ILE A 71 9.91 -8.53 -4.48
CA ILE A 71 8.64 -8.66 -5.22
C ILE A 71 7.50 -9.08 -4.28
N LEU A 72 7.71 -10.16 -3.51
CA LEU A 72 6.72 -10.66 -2.54
C LEU A 72 6.42 -9.62 -1.46
N ARG A 73 7.43 -8.88 -1.01
CA ARG A 73 7.27 -7.80 -0.05
C ARG A 73 6.42 -6.66 -0.62
N ALA A 74 6.69 -6.22 -1.86
CA ALA A 74 5.93 -5.18 -2.53
C ALA A 74 4.47 -5.62 -2.73
N ALA A 75 4.24 -6.87 -3.16
CA ALA A 75 2.90 -7.42 -3.30
C ALA A 75 2.12 -7.44 -1.97
N LYS A 76 2.77 -7.82 -0.86
CA LYS A 76 2.15 -7.77 0.48
C LYS A 76 1.85 -6.33 0.91
N ALA A 77 2.71 -5.37 0.61
CA ALA A 77 2.46 -3.96 0.89
C ALA A 77 1.26 -3.43 0.09
N LYS A 78 1.18 -3.76 -1.20
CA LYS A 78 0.05 -3.41 -2.08
C LYS A 78 -1.27 -3.99 -1.55
N LYS A 79 -1.31 -5.28 -1.22
CA LYS A 79 -2.52 -5.92 -0.63
C LYS A 79 -2.99 -5.23 0.65
N ARG A 80 -2.05 -4.83 1.52
CA ARG A 80 -2.39 -4.07 2.75
C ARG A 80 -2.93 -2.68 2.44
N HIS A 81 -2.34 -2.01 1.46
CA HIS A 81 -2.82 -0.71 1.00
C HIS A 81 -4.23 -0.83 0.41
N GLU A 82 -4.49 -1.81 -0.45
CA GLU A 82 -5.82 -2.10 -1.01
C GLU A 82 -6.84 -2.42 0.09
N ALA A 83 -6.45 -3.19 1.11
CA ALA A 83 -7.30 -3.50 2.25
C ALA A 83 -7.58 -2.27 3.15
N SER A 84 -6.73 -1.24 3.13
CA SER A 84 -6.93 -0.01 3.90
C SER A 84 -7.90 0.97 3.26
N PHE A 85 -8.27 0.80 1.98
CA PHE A 85 -9.29 1.63 1.36
C PHE A 85 -10.68 1.24 1.86
N TYR A 86 -11.51 2.25 2.12
CA TYR A 86 -12.92 2.07 2.43
C TYR A 86 -13.60 1.30 1.30
N LYS A 87 -14.16 0.14 1.63
CA LYS A 87 -15.06 -0.59 0.74
C LYS A 87 -16.47 -0.05 1.01
N PRO A 88 -17.05 0.75 0.10
CA PRO A 88 -18.41 1.22 0.29
C PRO A 88 -19.35 0.03 0.43
N GLU A 89 -20.28 0.14 1.37
CA GLU A 89 -21.31 -0.88 1.54
C GLU A 89 -22.04 -1.08 0.21
N THR A 90 -22.25 -2.35 -0.15
CA THR A 90 -23.00 -2.70 -1.36
C THR A 90 -24.40 -2.11 -1.24
N ILE A 91 -24.70 -1.07 -2.04
CA ILE A 91 -26.02 -0.44 -2.05
C ILE A 91 -27.02 -1.52 -2.49
N LYS A 92 -27.86 -1.98 -1.55
CA LYS A 92 -28.93 -2.93 -1.87
C LYS A 92 -29.86 -2.27 -2.90
N PRO A 93 -30.23 -2.97 -3.98
CA PRO A 93 -31.15 -2.42 -4.95
C PRO A 93 -32.46 -2.07 -4.27
N ILE A 94 -32.92 -0.83 -4.49
CA ILE A 94 -34.21 -0.36 -4.02
C ILE A 94 -35.28 -1.17 -4.76
N SER A 95 -36.00 -2.03 -4.04
CA SER A 95 -37.47 -1.90 -3.97
C SER A 95 -38.18 -1.36 -5.21
N GLU A 96 -38.66 -2.14 -6.19
CA GLU A 96 -39.51 -1.55 -7.26
C GLU A 96 -40.69 -0.77 -6.68
N SER A 97 -41.35 -1.33 -5.65
CA SER A 97 -42.40 -0.64 -4.89
C SER A 97 -41.96 0.71 -4.31
N LYS A 98 -40.73 0.81 -3.76
CA LYS A 98 -40.21 2.06 -3.20
C LYS A 98 -39.79 3.06 -4.28
N LYS A 99 -39.38 2.59 -5.46
CA LYS A 99 -39.11 3.45 -6.62
C LYS A 99 -40.39 4.10 -7.13
N ASP A 100 -41.49 3.36 -7.17
CA ASP A 100 -42.77 3.88 -7.66
C ASP A 100 -43.38 4.90 -6.69
N ILE A 101 -43.28 4.67 -5.37
CA ILE A 101 -43.65 5.68 -4.37
C ILE A 101 -42.85 6.97 -4.56
N GLY A 102 -41.54 6.86 -4.80
CA GLY A 102 -40.68 8.02 -5.07
C GLY A 102 -41.09 8.78 -6.34
N LYS A 103 -41.43 8.07 -7.42
CA LYS A 103 -41.93 8.69 -8.66
C LYS A 103 -43.27 9.41 -8.45
N GLN A 104 -44.19 8.81 -7.70
CA GLN A 104 -45.49 9.41 -7.37
C GLN A 104 -45.32 10.68 -6.52
N ALA A 105 -44.45 10.64 -5.50
CA ALA A 105 -44.14 11.80 -4.67
C ALA A 105 -43.55 12.97 -5.49
N ILE A 106 -42.63 12.68 -6.43
CA ILE A 106 -42.08 13.69 -7.33
C ILE A 106 -43.13 14.23 -8.31
N SER A 107 -44.04 13.38 -8.81
CA SER A 107 -45.15 13.82 -9.66
C SER A 107 -46.07 14.79 -8.91
N GLY A 108 -46.49 14.43 -7.70
CA GLY A 108 -47.34 15.28 -6.86
C GLY A 108 -46.71 16.63 -6.53
N ILE A 109 -45.40 16.65 -6.22
CA ILE A 109 -44.66 17.91 -6.02
C ILE A 109 -44.65 18.76 -7.30
N ARG A 110 -44.40 18.15 -8.47
CA ARG A 110 -44.39 18.87 -9.76
C ARG A 110 -45.76 19.45 -10.11
N GLU A 111 -46.83 18.70 -9.86
CA GLU A 111 -48.22 19.14 -10.07
C GLU A 111 -48.58 20.29 -9.12
N MET A 112 -48.17 20.24 -7.85
CA MET A 112 -48.34 21.34 -6.90
C MET A 112 -47.65 22.63 -7.35
N PHE A 113 -46.41 22.55 -7.88
CA PHE A 113 -45.70 23.70 -8.42
C PHE A 113 -46.28 24.21 -9.75
N ALA A 114 -46.88 23.33 -10.57
CA ALA A 114 -47.56 23.72 -11.80
C ALA A 114 -48.89 24.42 -11.51
N ASN A 115 -49.66 23.94 -10.54
CA ASN A 115 -50.95 24.52 -10.16
C ASN A 115 -50.80 25.79 -9.30
N GLY A 116 -49.78 25.87 -8.44
CA GLY A 116 -49.48 27.08 -7.67
C GLY A 116 -49.05 28.29 -8.51
N LYS A 117 -48.71 28.09 -9.80
CA LYS A 117 -48.50 29.18 -10.77
C LYS A 117 -49.79 29.66 -11.44
N ASN A 118 -50.87 28.87 -11.42
CA ASN A 118 -52.14 29.23 -12.05
C ASN A 118 -53.00 30.13 -11.15
N ASP A 119 -52.92 29.97 -9.83
CA ASP A 119 -53.72 30.77 -8.89
C ASP A 119 -53.28 32.26 -8.82
N TYR A 120 -52.02 32.56 -9.17
CA TYR A 120 -51.52 33.94 -9.26
C TYR A 120 -51.98 34.69 -10.52
N LEU A 121 -52.51 34.00 -11.53
CA LEU A 121 -52.90 34.59 -12.82
C LEU A 121 -54.43 34.74 -12.99
N GLN A 122 -55.24 34.32 -12.02
CA GLN A 122 -56.70 34.52 -12.03
C GLN A 122 -57.21 35.57 -11.03
N SER A 123 -56.31 36.29 -10.35
CA SER A 123 -56.65 37.33 -9.36
C SER A 123 -56.38 38.77 -9.82
N THR A 124 -56.07 38.98 -11.11
CA THR A 124 -55.96 40.31 -11.74
C THR A 124 -57.10 40.53 -12.71
#